data_AF-A0A1F8S410-F1
#
_entry.id   AF-A0A1F8S410-F1
#
_cell.length_a   1.000
_cell.length_b   1.000
_cell.length_c   1.000
_cell.angle_alpha   90.00
_cell.angle_beta   90.00
_cell.angle_gamma   90.00
#
_symmetry.space_group_name_H-M   'P 1'
#
loop_
_entity.id
_entity.type
_entity.pdbx_description
1 polymer ?
#
loop_
_entity_poly.entity_id
_entity_poly.type
_entity_poly.pdbx_seq_one_letter_code
_entity_poly.pdbx_strand_id
1 'polypeptide(L)'
;MAATKPRRAWTAPQRPGKDERMDPSDSQVDVSYSVTLTASELDLVRTALEMLEDTLGREEADELEEVQGLLRRLPHVRPAS
;
A
#
# COMPACT_ATOMS: atom_id res chain seq x y z
N MET A 1 -32.27 64.83 -32.66
CA MET A 1 -33.28 63.80 -32.32
C MET A 1 -32.96 62.54 -33.12
N ALA A 2 -33.21 61.36 -32.51
CA ALA A 2 -32.92 59.99 -32.96
C ALA A 2 -31.47 59.50 -32.76
N ALA A 3 -31.17 58.29 -32.31
CA ALA A 3 -31.87 57.27 -31.53
C ALA A 3 -30.79 56.22 -31.17
N THR A 4 -30.32 56.19 -29.93
CA THR A 4 -29.32 55.19 -29.47
C THR A 4 -29.99 53.83 -29.34
N LYS A 5 -29.64 52.89 -30.22
CA LYS A 5 -30.09 51.49 -30.14
C LYS A 5 -29.36 50.74 -29.01
N PRO A 6 -30.04 49.92 -28.20
CA PRO A 6 -29.40 49.15 -27.13
C PRO A 6 -28.60 47.96 -27.69
N ARG A 7 -27.40 47.75 -27.14
CA ARG A 7 -26.52 46.60 -27.43
C ARG A 7 -27.21 45.32 -26.95
N ARG A 8 -27.38 44.34 -27.84
CA ARG A 8 -27.85 42.99 -27.49
C ARG A 8 -26.88 42.37 -26.48
N ALA A 9 -27.38 42.00 -25.31
CA ALA A 9 -26.65 41.21 -24.34
C ALA A 9 -26.34 39.84 -24.95
N TRP A 10 -25.06 39.50 -25.05
CA TRP A 10 -24.63 38.14 -25.31
C TRP A 10 -24.78 37.35 -24.01
N THR A 11 -25.71 36.40 -24.01
CA THR A 11 -25.81 35.40 -22.94
C THR A 11 -24.65 34.42 -23.11
N ALA A 12 -23.70 34.44 -22.18
CA ALA A 12 -22.62 33.45 -22.16
C ALA A 12 -23.21 32.05 -21.86
N PRO A 13 -22.83 30.99 -22.59
CA PRO A 13 -23.21 29.63 -22.21
C PRO A 13 -22.55 29.27 -20.89
N GLN A 14 -23.33 28.74 -19.95
CA GLN A 14 -22.81 28.30 -18.66
C GLN A 14 -21.78 27.19 -18.85
N ARG A 15 -20.62 27.32 -18.20
CA ARG A 15 -19.64 26.24 -18.09
C ARG A 15 -20.29 25.11 -17.29
N PRO A 16 -20.26 23.84 -17.75
CA PRO A 16 -20.62 22.73 -16.88
C PRO A 16 -19.64 22.72 -15.70
N GLY A 17 -20.21 22.72 -14.49
CA GLY A 17 -19.46 22.70 -13.25
C GLY A 17 -18.49 21.52 -13.25
N LYS A 18 -17.20 21.80 -13.11
CA LYS A 18 -16.19 20.81 -12.74
C LYS A 18 -16.38 20.47 -11.26
N ASP A 19 -17.43 19.72 -10.94
CA ASP A 19 -17.66 19.14 -9.61
C ASP A 19 -17.55 17.62 -9.61
N GLU A 20 -16.85 17.04 -10.59
CA GLU A 20 -16.34 15.68 -10.46
C GLU A 20 -14.94 15.73 -9.84
N ARG A 21 -14.87 16.18 -8.59
CA ARG A 21 -13.82 15.68 -7.69
C ARG A 21 -14.18 14.22 -7.42
N MET A 22 -13.74 13.35 -8.31
CA MET A 22 -13.60 11.95 -8.00
C MET A 22 -12.63 11.89 -6.82
N ASP A 23 -13.15 11.57 -5.65
CA ASP A 23 -12.36 11.29 -4.45
C ASP A 23 -12.25 9.77 -4.38
N PRO A 24 -11.26 9.13 -5.04
CA PRO A 24 -10.84 7.83 -4.62
C PRO A 24 -9.90 8.07 -3.43
N SER A 25 -10.48 8.43 -2.29
CA SER A 25 -9.88 7.99 -1.04
C SER A 25 -9.94 6.47 -1.10
N ASP A 26 -8.92 5.88 -1.73
CA ASP A 26 -8.55 4.48 -1.69
C ASP A 26 -8.53 4.12 -0.21
N SER A 27 -9.70 3.70 0.26
CA SER A 27 -9.88 3.14 1.58
C SER A 27 -9.15 1.82 1.51
N GLN A 28 -7.86 1.88 1.83
CA GLN A 28 -6.95 0.76 1.86
C GLN A 28 -7.56 -0.25 2.81
N VAL A 29 -8.28 -1.23 2.25
CA VAL A 29 -8.94 -2.27 3.02
C VAL A 29 -7.81 -3.11 3.61
N ASP A 30 -7.64 -3.05 4.93
CA ASP A 30 -6.70 -3.90 5.64
C ASP A 30 -7.22 -5.35 5.54
N VAL A 31 -6.75 -6.08 4.54
CA VAL A 31 -7.12 -7.48 4.32
C VAL A 31 -6.08 -8.34 5.04
N SER A 32 -6.51 -8.99 6.12
CA SER A 32 -5.68 -9.97 6.82
C SER A 32 -5.94 -11.38 6.28
N TYR A 33 -4.86 -12.12 6.05
CA TYR A 33 -4.88 -13.54 5.68
C TYR A 33 -4.18 -14.35 6.77
N SER A 34 -4.71 -15.54 7.04
CA SER A 34 -4.06 -16.52 7.93
C SER A 34 -3.62 -17.73 7.14
N VAL A 35 -2.40 -18.19 7.38
CA VAL A 35 -1.81 -19.39 6.79
C VAL A 35 -1.36 -20.29 7.93
N THR A 36 -1.69 -21.57 7.85
CA THR A 36 -1.24 -22.57 8.81
C THR A 36 -0.04 -23.30 8.20
N LEU A 37 1.09 -23.32 8.91
CA LEU A 37 2.29 -24.03 8.50
C LEU A 37 2.45 -25.30 9.34
N THR A 38 2.91 -26.37 8.70
CA THR A 38 3.46 -27.53 9.39
C THR A 38 4.80 -27.18 10.05
N ALA A 39 5.28 -28.06 10.95
CA ALA A 39 6.57 -27.86 11.60
C ALA A 39 7.73 -27.77 10.59
N SER A 40 7.72 -28.62 9.56
CA SER A 40 8.75 -28.63 8.51
C SER A 40 8.70 -27.39 7.61
N GLU A 41 7.50 -26.90 7.27
CA GLU A 41 7.36 -25.67 6.48
C GLU A 41 7.82 -24.45 7.29
N LEU A 42 7.50 -24.40 8.57
CA LEU A 42 7.96 -23.32 9.45
C LEU A 42 9.50 -23.32 9.58
N ASP A 43 10.11 -24.50 9.70
CA ASP A 43 11.57 -24.65 9.76
C ASP A 43 12.24 -24.21 8.45
N LEU A 44 11.63 -24.54 7.32
CA LEU A 44 12.07 -24.07 6.00
C LEU A 44 11.99 -22.54 5.89
N VAL A 45 10.88 -21.94 6.32
CA VAL A 45 10.71 -20.47 6.31
C VAL A 45 11.76 -19.80 7.19
N ARG A 46 12.01 -20.35 8.40
CA ARG A 46 13.06 -19.85 9.29
C ARG A 46 14.43 -19.91 8.60
N THR A 47 14.80 -21.06 8.04
CA THR A 47 16.08 -21.24 7.35
C THR A 47 16.24 -20.24 6.19
N ALA A 48 15.19 -20.04 5.40
CA ALA A 48 15.21 -19.09 4.30
C ALA A 48 15.40 -17.64 4.78
N LEU A 49 14.78 -17.26 5.89
CA LEU A 49 14.94 -15.93 6.49
C LEU A 49 16.35 -15.73 7.08
N GLU A 50 16.93 -16.74 7.72
CA GLU A 50 18.31 -16.69 8.22
C GLU A 50 19.31 -16.53 7.06
N MET A 51 19.11 -17.28 5.97
CA MET A 51 19.93 -17.12 4.75
C MET A 51 19.76 -15.74 4.12
N LEU A 52 18.55 -15.18 4.14
CA LEU A 52 18.29 -13.84 3.63
C LEU A 52 19.00 -12.79 4.50
N GLU A 53 18.91 -12.91 5.82
CA GLU A 53 19.61 -12.04 6.79
C GLU A 53 21.11 -11.99 6.49
N ASP A 54 21.73 -13.14 6.24
CA ASP A 54 23.16 -13.24 5.91
C ASP A 54 23.55 -12.56 4.59
N THR A 55 22.59 -12.38 3.68
CA THR A 55 22.82 -11.72 2.39
C THR A 55 22.57 -10.22 2.39
N LEU A 56 21.81 -9.71 3.38
CA LEU A 56 21.48 -8.29 3.48
C LEU A 56 22.67 -7.51 4.04
N GLY A 57 23.02 -6.43 3.34
CA GLY A 57 24.10 -5.54 3.71
C GLY A 57 23.63 -4.30 4.46
N ARG A 58 24.54 -3.34 4.64
CA ARG A 58 24.25 -2.09 5.34
C ARG A 58 23.28 -1.17 4.59
N GLU A 59 23.15 -1.34 3.27
CA GLU A 59 22.26 -0.54 2.44
C GLU A 59 20.80 -0.98 2.57
N GLU A 60 20.55 -2.24 2.96
CA GLU A 60 19.22 -2.82 3.19
C GLU A 60 18.88 -2.90 4.69
N ALA A 61 19.17 -1.84 5.43
CA ALA A 61 19.00 -1.82 6.89
C ALA A 61 17.53 -1.98 7.33
N ASP A 62 16.59 -1.44 6.56
CA ASP A 62 15.17 -1.52 6.84
C ASP A 62 14.66 -2.96 6.61
N GLU A 63 15.05 -3.58 5.50
CA GLU A 63 14.74 -4.98 5.21
C GLU A 63 15.36 -5.93 6.25
N LEU A 64 16.58 -5.63 6.69
CA LEU A 64 17.25 -6.39 7.73
C LEU A 64 16.48 -6.33 9.06
N GLU A 65 15.98 -5.15 9.44
CA GLU A 65 15.13 -5.00 10.63
C GLU A 65 13.82 -5.78 10.50
N GLU A 66 13.20 -5.76 9.32
CA GLU A 66 11.99 -6.54 9.04
C GLU A 66 12.23 -8.05 9.15
N VAL A 67 13.29 -8.57 8.53
CA VAL A 67 13.66 -9.99 8.58
C VAL A 67 13.95 -10.42 10.02
N GLN A 68 14.72 -9.63 10.77
CA GLN A 68 14.97 -9.89 12.18
C GLN A 68 13.68 -9.86 13.01
N GLY A 69 12.77 -8.93 12.70
CA GLY A 69 11.46 -8.84 13.32
C GLY A 69 10.62 -10.09 13.07
N LEU A 70 10.63 -10.61 11.83
CA LEU A 70 9.96 -11.87 11.48
C LEU A 70 10.56 -13.06 12.22
N LEU A 71 11.88 -13.22 12.22
CA LEU A 71 12.57 -14.31 12.92
C LEU A 71 12.24 -14.35 14.42
N ARG A 72 12.14 -13.18 15.07
CA ARG A 72 11.73 -13.08 16.49
C ARG A 72 10.28 -13.47 16.73
N ARG A 73 9.40 -13.29 15.74
CA ARG A 73 7.97 -13.64 15.83
C ARG A 73 7.69 -15.10 15.53
N LEU A 74 8.58 -15.79 14.81
CA LEU A 74 8.39 -17.20 14.49
C LEU A 74 8.54 -18.07 15.76
N PRO A 75 7.59 -19.00 16.01
CA PRO A 75 7.68 -19.87 17.16
C PRO A 75 8.90 -20.79 17.04
N HIS A 76 9.54 -21.06 18.18
CA HIS A 76 10.64 -22.01 18.26
C HIS A 76 10.07 -23.42 18.38
N VAL A 77 9.93 -24.09 17.23
CA VAL A 77 9.55 -25.49 17.21
C VAL A 77 10.80 -26.30 17.46
N ARG A 78 10.96 -26.85 18.67
CA ARG A 78 11.96 -27.89 18.88
C ARG A 78 11.55 -29.08 18.02
N PRO A 79 12.45 -29.62 17.17
CA PRO A 79 12.15 -30.87 16.48
C PRO A 79 11.85 -31.93 17.55
N ALA A 80 10.72 -32.62 17.40
CA ALA A 80 10.40 -33.77 18.22
C ALA A 80 11.51 -34.81 17.99
N SER A 81 12.28 -35.10 19.04
CA SER A 81 13.35 -36.12 19.04
C SER A 81 12.78 -37.51 18.87
#